data_AF-A0A955MR53-F1
#
_entry.id   AF-A0A955MR53-F1
#
_cell.length_a   1.000
_cell.length_b   1.000
_cell.length_c   1.000
_cell.angle_alpha   90.00
_cell.angle_beta   90.00
_cell.angle_gamma   90.00
#
_symmetry.space_group_name_H-M   'P 1'
#
loop_
_entity.id
_entity.type
_entity.pdbx_description
1 polymer ?
#
loop_
_entity_poly.entity_id
_entity_poly.type
_entity_poly.pdbx_seq_one_letter_code
_entity_poly.pdbx_strand_id
1 'polypeptide(L)' 'MGVLHVKEEGIQQIGPPAMKLAEAEGLTGHKKAIALRLGEE' A
#
# COMPACT_ATOMS: atom_id res chain seq x y z
N MET A 1 10.93 -6.20 -17.70
CA MET A 1 9.90 -5.76 -16.72
C MET A 1 9.12 -6.99 -16.30
N GLY A 2 9.15 -7.35 -15.01
CA GLY A 2 8.31 -8.42 -14.48
C GLY A 2 6.94 -7.87 -14.07
N VAL A 3 5.90 -8.71 -14.13
CA VAL A 3 4.58 -8.40 -13.56
C VAL A 3 4.56 -8.94 -12.13
N LEU A 4 4.18 -8.10 -11.17
CA LEU A 4 4.01 -8.50 -9.77
C LEU A 4 2.51 -8.69 -9.49
N HIS A 5 2.12 -9.90 -9.10
CA HIS A 5 0.77 -10.17 -8.61
C HIS A 5 0.79 -10.23 -7.08
N VAL A 6 0.12 -9.28 -6.43
CA VAL A 6 0.02 -9.22 -4.98
C VAL A 6 -1.34 -9.79 -4.56
N LYS A 7 -1.30 -10.87 -3.76
CA LYS A 7 -2.50 -11.44 -3.13
C LYS A 7 -2.91 -10.63 -1.90
N GLU A 8 -4.09 -10.92 -1.36
CA GLU A 8 -4.64 -10.23 -0.18
C GLU A 8 -3.73 -10.36 1.05
N GLU A 9 -3.18 -11.56 1.31
CA GLU A 9 -2.26 -11.78 2.43
C GLU A 9 -0.92 -11.03 2.20
N GLY A 10 -0.58 -10.81 0.93
CA GLY A 10 0.59 -10.03 0.53
C GLY A 10 0.40 -8.55 0.83
N ILE A 11 -0.75 -7.96 0.49
CA ILE A 11 -1.02 -6.53 0.74
C ILE A 11 -1.08 -6.24 2.24
N GLN A 12 -1.55 -7.17 3.07
CA GLN A 12 -1.53 -7.02 4.54
C GLN A 12 -0.10 -6.93 5.10
N GLN A 13 0.87 -7.62 4.47
CA GLN A 13 2.26 -7.60 4.91
C GLN A 13 3.03 -6.37 4.39
N ILE A 14 2.87 -6.03 3.11
CA ILE A 14 3.65 -4.94 2.47
C ILE A 14 2.95 -3.59 2.51
N GLY A 15 1.64 -3.55 2.75
CA GLY A 15 0.83 -2.34 2.77
C GLY A 15 1.24 -1.35 3.86
N PRO A 16 1.29 -1.76 5.15
CA PRO A 16 1.69 -0.87 6.24
C PRO A 16 3.08 -0.22 6.06
N PRO A 17 4.16 -0.94 5.68
CA PRO A 17 5.43 -0.29 5.42
C PRO A 17 5.39 0.62 4.17
N ALA A 18 4.67 0.25 3.10
CA ALA A 18 4.52 1.11 1.93
C ALA A 18 3.74 2.40 2.24
N MET A 19 2.75 2.34 3.12
CA MET A 19 2.04 3.54 3.61
C MET A 19 2.95 4.48 4.39
N LYS A 20 3.85 3.95 5.23
CA LYS A 20 4.85 4.76 5.96
C LYS A 20 5.79 5.50 5.01
N LEU A 21 6.22 4.84 3.93
CA LEU A 21 7.03 5.47 2.88
C LEU A 21 6.25 6.57 2.16
N ALA A 22 5.03 6.27 1.71
CA ALA A 22 4.18 7.24 1.04
C ALA A 22 3.88 8.48 1.92
N GLU A 23 3.72 8.29 3.23
CA GLU A 23 3.57 9.38 4.19
C GLU A 23 4.84 10.23 4.34
N ALA A 24 6.00 9.60 4.47
CA ALA A 24 7.28 10.30 4.54
C ALA A 24 7.59 11.12 3.27
N GLU A 25 7.10 10.66 2.11
CA GLU A 25 7.25 11.33 0.82
C GLU A 25 6.14 12.36 0.52
N GLY A 26 5.14 12.51 1.40
CA GLY A 26 3.99 13.40 1.16
C GLY A 26 3.06 12.93 0.04
N LEU A 27 3.11 11.65 -0.34
CA LEU A 27 2.36 11.04 -1.43
C LEU A 27 0.98 10.53 -0.96
N THR A 28 0.11 11.45 -0.55
CA THR A 28 -1.20 11.14 0.03
C THR A 28 -2.06 10.21 -0.83
N GLY A 29 -2.03 10.35 -2.16
CA GLY A 29 -2.77 9.46 -3.07
C GLY A 29 -2.30 8.00 -3.03
N HIS A 30 -0.99 7.77 -2.88
CA HIS A 30 -0.41 6.44 -2.79
C HIS A 30 -0.78 5.77 -1.46
N LYS A 31 -0.68 6.52 -0.35
CA LYS A 31 -1.13 6.05 0.96
C LYS A 31 -2.60 5.62 0.95
N LYS A 32 -3.48 6.47 0.38
CA LYS A 32 -4.92 6.18 0.26
C LYS A 32 -5.22 4.95 -0.58
N ALA A 33 -4.52 4.78 -1.71
CA ALA A 33 -4.71 3.62 -2.57
C ALA A 33 -4.43 2.28 -1.86
N ILE A 34 -3.51 2.28 -0.89
CA ILE A 34 -3.19 1.11 -0.07
C ILE A 34 -4.25 0.95 1.05
N ALA A 35 -4.58 2.03 1.77
CA ALA A 35 -5.57 2.02 2.86
C ALA A 35 -6.94 1.46 2.40
N LEU A 36 -7.39 1.86 1.21
CA LEU A 36 -8.60 1.33 0.55
C LEU A 36 -8.62 -0.20 0.46
N ARG A 37 -7.46 -0.81 0.19
CA ARG A 37 -7.33 -2.27 0.03
C ARG A 37 -7.18 -2.99 1.37
N LEU A 38 -6.74 -2.28 2.40
CA LEU A 38 -6.68 -2.80 3.77
C LEU A 38 -8.02 -2.64 4.51
N GLY A 39 -8.97 -1.88 3.96
CA GLY A 39 -10.27 -1.62 4.60
C GLY A 39 -10.19 -0.61 5.75
N GLU A 40 -9.22 0.31 5.71
CA GLU A 40 -8.96 1.32 6.74
C GLU A 40 -9.58 2.70 6.44
N GLU A 41 -10.67 2.77 5.67
CA GLU A 41 -11.43 4.01 5.39
C GLU A 41 -12.55 4.29 6.40
#